data_AF-A0A6G1BQB0-F1
#
_entry.id   AF-A0A6G1BQB0-F1
#
_cell.length_a   1.000
_cell.length_b   1.000
_cell.length_c   1.000
_cell.angle_alpha   90.00
_cell.angle_beta   90.00
_cell.angle_gamma   90.00
#
_symmetry.space_group_name_H-M   'P 1'
#
loop_
_entity.id
_entity.type
_entity.pdbx_description
1 polymer ?
#
loop_
_entity_poly.entity_id
_entity_poly.type
_entity_poly.pdbx_seq_one_letter_code
_entity_poly.pdbx_strand_id
1 'polypeptide(L)' 'MADRFADAANNVVIEEVNKGLNPGTIVLVVVVTALLLFFVVNSVLYVYAQRTLPPRKKKPVSKKKLKREKLKQGVSAPGE' A
#
# COMPACT_ATOMS: atom_id res chain seq x y z
N MET A 1 17.11 -40.96 -37.11
CA MET A 1 16.59 -39.75 -37.80
C MET A 1 15.65 -38.96 -36.89
N ALA A 2 14.75 -39.62 -36.15
CA ALA A 2 13.91 -39.00 -35.13
C ALA A 2 14.69 -38.27 -34.00
N ASP A 3 15.82 -38.83 -33.56
CA ASP A 3 16.60 -38.26 -32.44
C ASP A 3 17.18 -36.87 -32.78
N ARG A 4 17.53 -36.63 -34.05
CA ARG A 4 18.05 -35.34 -34.50
C ARG A 4 16.99 -34.24 -34.54
N PHE A 5 15.72 -34.61 -34.73
CA PHE A 5 14.61 -33.65 -34.66
C PHE A 5 14.28 -33.31 -33.20
N ALA A 6 14.40 -34.28 -32.29
CA ALA A 6 14.26 -34.03 -30.85
C ALA A 6 15.36 -33.10 -30.33
N ASP A 7 16.62 -33.32 -30.72
CA ASP A 7 17.74 -32.45 -30.35
C ASP A 7 17.60 -31.03 -30.93
N ALA A 8 17.16 -30.89 -32.19
CA ALA A 8 16.91 -29.59 -32.80
C ALA A 8 15.77 -28.84 -32.10
N ALA A 9 14.69 -29.52 -31.73
CA ALA A 9 13.60 -28.93 -30.97
C ALA A 9 14.06 -28.48 -29.57
N ASN A 10 14.84 -29.30 -28.87
CA ASN A 10 15.42 -28.95 -27.57
C ASN A 10 16.33 -27.71 -27.67
N ASN A 11 17.17 -27.63 -28.71
CA ASN A 11 18.06 -26.49 -28.92
C ASN A 11 17.29 -25.19 -29.21
N VAL A 12 16.20 -25.25 -29.99
CA VAL A 12 15.34 -24.10 -30.26
C VAL A 12 14.65 -23.60 -28.99
N VAL A 13 14.15 -24.52 -28.15
CA VAL A 13 13.54 -24.16 -26.86
C VAL A 13 14.58 -23.51 -25.94
N ILE A 14 15.81 -24.02 -25.89
CA ILE A 14 16.89 -23.45 -25.08
C ILE A 14 17.30 -22.06 -25.59
N GLU A 15 17.35 -21.85 -26.91
CA GLU A 15 17.63 -20.53 -27.49
C GLU A 15 16.52 -19.51 -27.21
N GLU A 16 15.24 -19.91 -27.25
CA GLU A 16 14.14 -19.04 -26.86
C GLU A 16 14.16 -18.71 -25.36
N VAL A 17 14.54 -19.67 -24.51
CA VAL A 17 14.72 -19.43 -23.06
C VAL A 17 15.92 -18.50 -22.80
N ASN A 18 16.96 -18.57 -23.63
CA ASN A 18 18.14 -17.69 -23.54
C ASN A 18 17.92 -16.29 -24.14
N LYS A 19 16.84 -16.08 -24.90
CA LYS A 19 16.37 -14.73 -25.24
C LYS A 19 15.77 -14.09 -23.98
N GLY A 20 16.65 -13.49 -23.19
CA GLY A 20 16.29 -12.75 -21.99
C GLY A 20 15.29 -11.61 -22.25
N LEU A 21 14.68 -11.14 -21.17
CA LEU A 21 13.71 -10.04 -21.23
C LEU A 21 14.35 -8.76 -21.78
N ASN A 22 13.60 -8.01 -22.59
CA ASN A 22 14.03 -6.72 -23.10
C ASN A 22 14.35 -5.78 -21.92
N PRO A 23 15.48 -5.02 -21.95
CA PRO A 23 15.81 -4.05 -20.92
C PRO A 23 14.66 -3.08 -20.59
N GLY A 24 13.88 -2.64 -21.58
CA GLY A 24 12.71 -1.79 -21.35
C GLY A 24 11.62 -2.48 -20.51
N THR A 25 11.38 -3.76 -20.76
CA THR A 25 10.43 -4.56 -19.97
C THR A 25 10.93 -4.79 -18.55
N ILE A 26 12.23 -5.07 -18.38
CA ILE A 26 12.85 -5.23 -17.06
C ILE A 26 12.67 -3.93 -16.26
N VAL A 27 12.98 -2.77 -16.85
CA VAL A 27 12.80 -1.47 -16.18
C VAL A 27 11.34 -1.25 -15.81
N LEU A 28 10.40 -1.55 -16.70
CA LEU A 28 8.97 -1.41 -16.42
C LEU A 28 8.54 -2.28 -15.22
N VAL A 29 8.97 -3.54 -15.18
CA VAL A 29 8.70 -4.44 -14.05
C VAL A 29 9.32 -3.91 -12.77
N VAL A 30 10.57 -3.46 -12.80
CA VAL A 30 11.27 -2.93 -11.62
C VAL A 30 10.56 -1.69 -11.07
N VAL A 31 10.20 -0.73 -11.93
CA VAL A 31 9.53 0.50 -11.49
C VAL A 31 8.16 0.21 -10.92
N VAL A 32 7.35 -0.62 -11.59
CA VAL A 32 6.02 -1.01 -11.09
C VAL A 32 6.13 -1.73 -9.75
N THR A 33 7.05 -2.67 -9.63
CA THR A 33 7.26 -3.44 -8.39
C THR A 33 7.75 -2.53 -7.26
N ALA A 34 8.68 -1.62 -7.55
CA ALA A 34 9.20 -0.66 -6.57
C ALA A 34 8.09 0.27 -6.06
N LEU A 35 7.23 0.78 -6.95
CA LEU A 35 6.10 1.61 -6.56
C LEU A 35 5.12 0.82 -5.69
N LEU A 36 4.73 -0.38 -6.09
CA LEU A 36 3.83 -1.23 -5.30
C LEU A 36 4.40 -1.51 -3.90
N LEU A 37 5.68 -1.89 -3.81
CA LEU A 37 6.37 -2.08 -2.53
C LEU A 37 6.35 -0.81 -1.68
N PHE A 38 6.67 0.35 -2.27
CA PHE A 38 6.68 1.63 -1.57
C PHE A 38 5.29 1.98 -0.99
N PHE A 39 4.23 1.79 -1.78
CA PHE A 39 2.86 2.05 -1.33
C PHE A 39 2.42 1.10 -0.22
N VAL A 40 2.75 -0.19 -0.33
CA VAL A 40 2.41 -1.21 0.68
C VAL A 40 3.17 -0.94 1.98
N VAL A 41 4.49 -0.76 1.91
CA VAL A 41 5.34 -0.48 3.08
C VAL A 41 4.89 0.79 3.79
N ASN A 42 4.61 1.85 3.03
CA ASN A 42 4.13 3.12 3.59
C ASN A 42 2.74 2.98 4.24
N SER A 43 1.83 2.22 3.61
CA SER A 43 0.49 2.00 4.15
C SER A 43 0.53 1.18 5.45
N VAL A 44 1.31 0.10 5.49
CA VAL A 44 1.49 -0.70 6.71
C VAL A 44 2.14 0.14 7.81
N LEU A 45 3.18 0.92 7.49
CA LEU A 45 3.83 1.79 8.45
C LEU A 45 2.90 2.87 8.99
N TYR A 46 2.06 3.46 8.14
CA TYR A 46 1.05 4.44 8.54
C TYR A 46 0.01 3.85 9.49
N VAL A 47 -0.47 2.64 9.21
CA VAL A 47 -1.42 1.93 10.08
C VAL A 47 -0.75 1.55 11.39
N TYR A 48 0.49 1.06 11.36
CA TYR A 48 1.26 0.74 12.56
C TYR A 48 1.49 1.98 13.44
N ALA A 49 1.87 3.10 12.83
CA ALA A 49 2.00 4.38 13.51
C ALA A 49 0.67 4.79 14.15
N GLN A 50 -0.48 4.71 13.46
CA GLN A 50 -1.77 5.03 14.06
C GLN A 50 -2.18 4.11 15.21
N ARG A 51 -1.75 2.84 15.18
CA ARG A 51 -2.02 1.87 16.26
C ARG A 51 -1.16 2.13 17.50
N THR A 52 0.06 2.62 17.30
CA THR A 52 1.04 2.87 18.37
C THR A 52 1.00 4.31 18.89
N LEU A 53 0.60 5.25 18.04
CA LEU A 53 0.35 6.61 18.43
C LEU A 53 -0.90 6.63 19.32
N PRO A 54 -0.84 7.24 20.50
CA PRO A 54 -2.03 7.42 21.31
C PRO A 54 -3.07 8.12 20.45
N PRO A 55 -4.35 7.71 20.49
CA PRO A 55 -5.41 8.39 19.76
C PRO A 55 -5.23 9.87 20.03
N ARG A 56 -5.21 10.70 18.98
CA ARG A 56 -5.18 12.16 19.10
C ARG A 56 -6.49 12.60 19.77
N LYS A 57 -6.61 12.29 21.06
CA LYS A 57 -7.59 12.84 21.97
C LYS A 57 -7.21 14.30 21.99
N LYS A 58 -7.91 15.10 21.19
CA LYS A 58 -7.99 16.54 21.44
C LYS A 58 -8.15 16.66 22.95
N LYS A 59 -7.26 17.40 23.61
CA LYS A 59 -7.26 17.52 25.08
C LYS A 59 -8.72 17.62 25.51
N PRO A 60 -9.21 16.72 26.39
CA PRO A 60 -10.62 16.68 26.73
C PRO A 60 -11.02 18.11 27.07
N VAL A 61 -11.88 18.67 26.22
CA VAL A 61 -12.26 20.07 26.32
C VAL A 61 -12.89 20.18 27.70
N SER A 62 -12.29 21.00 28.58
CA SER A 62 -12.75 21.14 29.97
C SER A 62 -14.27 21.18 30.00
N LYS A 63 -14.91 20.46 30.94
CA LYS A 63 -16.38 20.38 31.04
C LYS A 63 -17.04 21.75 30.96
N LYS A 64 -16.37 22.81 31.45
CA LYS A 64 -16.78 24.22 31.33
C LYS A 64 -16.79 24.73 29.88
N LYS A 65 -15.77 24.41 29.08
CA LYS A 65 -15.69 24.77 27.65
C LYS A 65 -16.64 23.92 26.80
N LEU A 66 -16.88 22.65 27.14
CA LEU A 66 -17.92 21.83 26.50
C LEU A 66 -19.32 22.39 26.75
N LYS A 67 -19.64 22.75 28.00
CA LYS A 67 -20.92 23.37 28.34
C LYS A 67 -21.08 24.73 27.65
N ARG A 68 -20.02 25.55 27.60
CA ARG A 68 -20.04 26.85 26.89
C ARG A 68 -20.28 26.70 25.39
N GLU A 69 -19.65 25.73 24.74
CA GLU A 69 -19.86 25.50 23.31
C GLU A 69 -21.23 24.87 23.03
N LYS A 70 -21.73 23.96 23.88
CA LYS A 70 -23.11 23.42 23.78
C LYS A 70 -24.18 24.51 23.96
N LEU A 71 -23.99 25.43 24.90
CA LEU A 71 -24.89 26.57 25.11
C LEU A 71 -24.86 27.56 23.93
N LYS A 72 -23.70 27.78 23.31
CA LYS A 72 -23.58 28.59 22.08
C LYS A 72 -24.24 27.94 20.87
N GLN A 73 -24.24 26.61 20.81
CA GLN A 73 -24.92 25.84 19.76
C GLN A 73 -26.43 25.78 19.96
N GLY A 74 -26.98 26.43 21.00
CA GLY A 74 -28.42 26.46 21.26
C GLY A 74 -29.01 25.10 21.64
N VAL A 75 -28.17 24.12 21.98
CA VAL A 75 -28.62 22.82 22.45
C VAL A 75 -29.17 23.03 23.86
N SER A 76 -30.49 23.11 23.98
CA SER A 76 -31.17 23.18 25.28
C SER A 76 -30.70 22.02 26.15
N ALA A 77 -30.45 22.30 27.42
CA ALA A 77 -30.00 21.28 28.35
C ALA A 77 -31.04 20.14 28.38
N PRO A 78 -30.61 18.86 28.45
CA PRO A 78 -31.55 17.76 28.59
C PRO A 78 -32.20 17.88 29.97
N GLY A 79 -33.41 18.43 30.00
CA GLY A 79 -34.13 18.82 31.21
C GLY A 79 -34.91 20.13 31.02
N GLU A 80 -35.71 20.20 29.95
CA GLU A 80 -37.07 20.75 30.02
C GLU A 80 -38.04 19.57 30.13
#